data_AF-A0A972CXN6-F1
#
_entry.id   AF-A0A972CXN6-F1
#
_cell.length_a   1.000
_cell.length_b   1.000
_cell.length_c   1.000
_cell.angle_alpha   90.00
_cell.angle_beta   90.00
_cell.angle_gamma   90.00
#
_symmetry.space_group_name_H-M   'P 1'
#
loop_
_entity.id
_entity.type
_entity.pdbx_description
1 polymer ?
#
loop_
_entity_poly.entity_id
_entity_poly.type
_entity_poly.pdbx_seq_one_letter_code
_entity_poly.pdbx_strand_id
1 'polypeptide(L)'
;MRKKVFTVLLVFLLLFTVSGCGGEKAIVEDATTAYTDEYGGEITDSRVDKYSGSMSENHTMMIRMILNGKDMDYELDNYNDVYLIFLTDENGEEHAVVSADGGILIP
;
A
#
# COMPACT_ATOMS: atom_id res chain seq x y z
N MET A 1 2.03 32.41 25.46
CA MET A 1 0.96 31.38 25.53
C MET A 1 0.47 30.88 24.17
N ARG A 2 0.53 31.67 23.08
CA ARG A 2 0.04 31.25 21.73
C ARG A 2 0.83 30.11 21.06
N LYS A 3 2.12 29.92 21.37
CA LYS A 3 2.94 28.84 20.77
C LYS A 3 2.59 27.43 21.29
N LYS A 4 2.15 27.30 22.56
CA LYS A 4 1.83 25.99 23.15
C LYS A 4 0.52 25.41 22.62
N VAL A 5 -0.44 26.26 22.24
CA VAL A 5 -1.71 25.83 21.64
C VAL A 5 -1.49 25.25 20.24
N PHE A 6 -0.55 25.81 19.47
CA PHE A 6 -0.22 25.33 18.13
C PHE A 6 0.42 23.94 18.14
N THR A 7 1.31 23.68 19.11
CA THR A 7 1.95 22.35 19.26
C THR A 7 0.94 21.29 19.68
N VAL A 8 -0.02 21.60 20.56
CA VAL A 8 -1.05 20.63 20.98
C VAL A 8 -2.02 20.32 19.84
N LEU A 9 -2.34 21.29 18.99
CA LEU A 9 -3.23 21.09 17.84
C LEU A 9 -2.56 20.26 16.72
N LEU A 10 -1.24 20.38 16.55
CA LEU A 10 -0.45 19.58 15.61
C LEU A 10 -0.30 18.12 16.06
N VAL A 11 -0.14 17.89 17.38
CA VAL A 11 -0.11 16.54 17.97
C VAL A 11 -1.47 15.87 17.92
N PHE A 12 -2.57 16.62 18.07
CA PHE A 12 -3.93 16.08 17.95
C PHE A 12 -4.29 15.71 16.51
N LEU A 13 -3.77 16.45 15.51
CA LEU A 13 -4.00 16.16 14.09
C LEU A 13 -3.23 14.91 13.62
N LEU A 14 -2.10 14.60 14.25
CA LEU A 14 -1.33 13.37 14.02
C LEU A 14 -2.00 12.11 14.60
N LEU A 15 -2.92 12.24 15.56
CA LEU A 15 -3.60 11.10 16.20
C LEU A 15 -4.87 10.66 15.47
N PHE A 16 -5.38 11.45 14.51
CA PHE A 16 -6.60 11.11 13.75
C PHE A 16 -6.34 10.29 12.49
N THR A 17 -5.09 9.97 12.15
CA THR A 17 -4.78 9.11 10.98
C THR A 17 -5.02 7.62 11.23
N VAL A 18 -5.37 7.20 12.45
CA VAL A 18 -5.52 5.76 12.80
C VAL A 18 -7.00 5.32 12.90
N SER A 19 -7.92 6.05 12.26
CA SER A 19 -9.35 5.70 12.28
C SER A 19 -9.83 5.23 10.90
N GLY A 20 -9.24 4.14 10.42
CA GLY A 20 -9.71 3.41 9.25
C GLY A 20 -8.91 2.14 9.02
N CYS A 21 -9.60 1.00 8.90
CA CYS A 21 -9.11 -0.21 8.23
C CYS A 21 -8.19 -1.20 8.99
N GLY A 22 -8.81 -2.12 9.73
CA GLY A 22 -8.14 -3.32 10.24
C GLY A 22 -7.75 -4.34 9.15
N GLY A 23 -8.38 -4.28 7.95
CA GLY A 23 -8.06 -5.18 6.83
C GLY A 23 -6.86 -4.72 6.02
N GLU A 24 -6.79 -3.42 5.68
CA GLU A 24 -5.66 -2.83 4.97
C GLU A 24 -4.35 -2.97 5.75
N LYS A 25 -4.38 -2.85 7.08
CA LYS A 25 -3.20 -3.04 7.91
C LYS A 25 -2.60 -4.45 7.77
N ALA A 26 -3.43 -5.48 7.77
CA ALA A 26 -2.96 -6.86 7.61
C ALA A 26 -2.33 -7.07 6.22
N ILE A 27 -2.98 -6.54 5.18
CA ILE A 27 -2.48 -6.63 3.79
C ILE A 27 -1.13 -5.92 3.63
N VAL A 28 -0.96 -4.76 4.26
CA VAL A 28 0.31 -4.03 4.26
C VAL A 28 1.39 -4.83 5.01
N GLU A 29 1.08 -5.41 6.17
CA GLU A 29 2.01 -6.22 6.95
C GLU A 29 2.47 -7.48 6.18
N ASP A 30 1.54 -8.15 5.51
CA ASP A 30 1.83 -9.30 4.64
C ASP A 30 2.71 -8.88 3.46
N ALA A 31 2.42 -7.74 2.83
CA ALA A 31 3.21 -7.21 1.72
C ALA A 31 4.62 -6.79 2.13
N THR A 32 4.77 -6.11 3.27
CA THR A 32 6.07 -5.75 3.86
C THR A 32 6.88 -7.00 4.16
N THR A 33 6.27 -8.02 4.78
CA THR A 33 6.95 -9.28 5.10
C THR A 33 7.43 -9.98 3.83
N ALA A 34 6.55 -10.15 2.84
CA ALA A 34 6.90 -10.79 1.58
C ALA A 34 8.04 -10.05 0.86
N TYR A 35 7.98 -8.71 0.82
CA TYR A 35 9.02 -7.91 0.17
C TYR A 35 10.37 -8.02 0.88
N THR A 36 10.39 -7.87 2.21
CA THR A 36 11.61 -8.00 3.01
C THR A 36 12.18 -9.42 2.98
N ASP A 37 11.34 -10.46 2.90
CA ASP A 37 11.80 -11.84 2.75
C ASP A 37 12.48 -12.08 1.39
N GLU A 38 12.01 -11.42 0.31
CA GLU A 38 12.56 -11.57 -1.04
C GLU A 38 13.82 -10.73 -1.27
N TYR A 39 13.82 -9.46 -0.85
CA TYR A 39 14.90 -8.50 -1.16
C TYR A 39 15.73 -8.05 0.04
N GLY A 40 15.26 -8.31 1.27
CA GLY A 40 15.82 -7.72 2.48
C GLY A 40 15.42 -6.25 2.65
N GLY A 41 16.08 -5.58 3.58
CA GLY A 41 15.86 -4.16 3.87
C GLY A 41 14.67 -3.88 4.80
N GLU A 42 14.64 -2.65 5.32
CA GLU A 42 13.56 -2.16 6.17
C GLU A 42 12.62 -1.25 5.36
N ILE A 43 11.32 -1.47 5.51
CA ILE A 43 10.28 -0.59 4.98
C ILE A 43 9.99 0.49 6.02
N THR A 44 10.13 1.75 5.62
CA THR A 44 9.98 2.92 6.50
C THR A 44 8.62 3.59 6.38
N ASP A 45 7.94 3.44 5.23
CA ASP A 45 6.59 3.93 5.01
C ASP A 45 5.82 3.00 4.06
N SER A 46 4.49 3.10 4.10
CA SER A 46 3.62 2.31 3.24
C SER A 46 2.32 3.04 2.93
N ARG A 47 1.86 2.94 1.68
CA ARG A 47 0.52 3.37 1.26
C ARG A 47 -0.20 2.22 0.60
N VAL A 48 -1.47 2.04 0.89
CA VAL A 48 -2.33 1.07 0.23
C VAL A 48 -3.51 1.77 -0.41
N ASP A 49 -3.75 1.43 -1.68
CA ASP A 49 -4.88 1.91 -2.45
C ASP A 49 -5.72 0.70 -2.90
N LYS A 50 -6.95 0.57 -2.40
CA LYS A 50 -7.87 -0.48 -2.86
C LYS A 50 -8.34 -0.15 -4.28
N TYR A 51 -8.24 -1.13 -5.19
CA TYR A 51 -8.79 -1.00 -6.52
C TYR A 51 -10.31 -0.73 -6.44
N SER A 52 -10.74 0.29 -7.16
CA SER A 52 -12.12 0.72 -7.26
C SER A 52 -12.27 1.56 -8.53
N GLY A 53 -13.51 1.77 -8.99
CA GLY A 53 -13.78 2.57 -10.19
C GLY A 53 -13.31 4.04 -10.12
N SER A 54 -12.83 4.52 -8.97
CA SER A 54 -12.22 5.85 -8.81
C SER A 54 -10.69 5.86 -8.87
N MET A 55 -10.04 4.70 -8.98
CA MET A 55 -8.59 4.59 -9.09
C MET A 55 -8.09 5.20 -10.40
N SER A 56 -6.91 5.83 -10.38
CA SER A 56 -6.32 6.44 -11.57
C SER A 56 -5.90 5.39 -12.60
N GLU A 57 -5.97 5.73 -13.89
CA GLU A 57 -5.55 4.83 -14.98
C GLU A 57 -4.11 4.36 -14.83
N ASN A 58 -3.21 5.22 -14.31
CA ASN A 58 -1.82 4.86 -14.08
C ASN A 58 -1.68 3.77 -13.01
N HIS A 59 -2.42 3.87 -11.91
CA HIS A 59 -2.43 2.83 -10.86
C HIS A 59 -3.03 1.53 -11.39
N THR A 60 -4.15 1.61 -12.11
CA THR A 60 -4.79 0.47 -12.78
C THR A 60 -3.81 -0.23 -13.73
N MET A 61 -3.09 0.54 -14.56
CA MET A 61 -2.10 -0.01 -15.48
C MET A 61 -0.94 -0.69 -14.76
N MET A 62 -0.45 -0.10 -13.66
CA MET A 62 0.63 -0.70 -12.87
C MET A 62 0.20 -2.04 -12.25
N ILE A 63 -1.01 -2.13 -11.70
CA ILE A 63 -1.56 -3.40 -11.20
C ILE A 63 -1.58 -4.46 -12.32
N ARG A 64 -2.11 -4.09 -13.49
CA ARG A 64 -2.18 -4.98 -14.67
C ARG A 64 -0.81 -5.46 -15.12
N MET A 65 0.19 -4.57 -15.12
CA MET A 65 1.57 -4.92 -15.48
C MET A 65 2.15 -5.96 -14.52
N ILE A 66 1.93 -5.80 -13.21
CA ILE A 66 2.43 -6.74 -12.20
C ILE A 66 1.72 -8.09 -12.32
N LEU A 67 0.39 -8.11 -12.47
CA LEU A 67 -0.38 -9.34 -12.69
C LEU A 67 0.10 -10.08 -13.93
N ASN A 68 0.24 -9.37 -15.05
CA ASN A 68 0.73 -9.94 -16.29
C ASN A 68 2.17 -10.47 -16.16
N GLY A 69 3.03 -9.80 -15.40
CA GLY A 69 4.39 -10.25 -15.09
C GLY A 69 4.45 -11.57 -14.31
N LYS A 70 3.36 -11.96 -13.64
CA LYS A 70 3.21 -13.23 -12.92
C LYS A 70 2.33 -14.24 -13.64
N ASP A 71 2.10 -14.06 -14.94
CA ASP A 71 1.21 -14.88 -15.76
C ASP A 71 -0.22 -15.00 -15.18
N MET A 72 -0.67 -13.98 -14.44
CA MET A 72 -2.03 -13.89 -13.89
C MET A 72 -2.94 -13.10 -14.81
N ASP A 73 -4.25 -13.28 -14.65
CA ASP A 73 -5.25 -12.53 -15.40
C ASP A 73 -5.15 -11.03 -15.07
N TYR A 74 -5.03 -10.19 -16.08
CA TYR A 74 -4.92 -8.73 -15.91
C TYR A 74 -6.30 -8.06 -15.84
N GLU A 75 -7.39 -8.80 -16.08
CA GLU A 75 -8.76 -8.29 -15.92
C GLU A 75 -9.10 -8.17 -14.42
N LEU A 76 -8.97 -6.96 -13.88
CA LEU A 76 -9.10 -6.68 -12.44
C LEU A 76 -10.48 -7.03 -11.86
N ASP A 77 -11.52 -7.02 -12.70
CA ASP A 77 -12.90 -7.33 -12.30
C ASP A 77 -13.11 -8.84 -12.05
N ASN A 78 -12.14 -9.69 -12.40
CA ASN A 78 -12.16 -11.13 -12.12
C ASN A 78 -11.74 -11.49 -10.68
N TYR A 79 -11.23 -10.51 -9.93
CA TYR A 79 -10.78 -10.67 -8.55
C TYR A 79 -11.82 -10.05 -7.59
N ASN A 80 -11.96 -10.64 -6.40
CA ASN A 80 -12.85 -10.10 -5.37
C ASN A 80 -12.24 -8.85 -4.73
N ASP A 81 -10.94 -8.92 -4.46
CA ASP A 81 -10.20 -7.85 -3.81
C ASP A 81 -8.84 -7.66 -4.47
N VAL A 82 -8.57 -6.43 -4.92
CA VAL A 82 -7.28 -6.02 -5.47
C VAL A 82 -6.80 -4.77 -4.76
N TYR A 83 -5.55 -4.77 -4.33
CA TYR A 83 -4.90 -3.65 -3.68
C TYR A 83 -3.57 -3.36 -4.36
N LEU A 84 -3.29 -2.07 -4.54
CA LEU A 84 -1.97 -1.58 -4.91
C LEU A 84 -1.29 -1.05 -3.66
N ILE A 85 -0.12 -1.58 -3.36
CA ILE A 85 0.62 -1.29 -2.14
C ILE A 85 1.95 -0.67 -2.54
N PHE A 86 2.23 0.52 -2.04
CA PHE A 86 3.50 1.20 -2.20
C PHE A 86 4.27 1.03 -0.89
N LEU A 87 5.48 0.48 -0.98
CA LEU A 87 6.40 0.30 0.13
C LEU A 87 7.60 1.21 -0.10
N THR A 88 7.94 2.05 0.88
CA THR A 88 9.13 2.90 0.81
C THR A 88 10.23 2.32 1.67
N ASP A 89 11.40 2.06 1.08
CA ASP A 89 12.53 1.51 1.82
C ASP A 89 13.27 2.57 2.66
N GLU A 90 14.34 2.17 3.35
CA GLU A 90 15.21 3.06 4.12
C GLU A 90 15.99 4.09 3.27
N ASN A 91 16.11 3.86 1.96
CA ASN A 91 16.74 4.77 1.01
C ASN A 91 15.74 5.80 0.45
N GLY A 92 14.45 5.65 0.75
CA GLY A 92 13.38 6.48 0.21
C GLY A 92 12.91 6.05 -1.19
N GLU A 93 13.29 4.85 -1.65
CA GLU A 93 12.82 4.27 -2.90
C GLU A 93 11.43 3.64 -2.71
N GLU A 94 10.51 3.96 -3.64
CA GLU A 94 9.14 3.44 -3.61
C GLU A 94 9.01 2.21 -4.51
N HIS A 95 8.51 1.12 -3.93
CA HIS A 95 8.31 -0.17 -4.58
C HIS A 95 6.82 -0.50 -4.62
N ALA A 96 6.32 -0.83 -5.80
CA ALA A 96 4.91 -1.19 -5.99
C ALA A 96 4.72 -2.70 -5.90
N VAL A 97 3.77 -3.13 -5.07
CA VAL A 97 3.38 -4.52 -4.84
C VAL A 97 1.87 -4.61 -5.04
N VAL A 98 1.38 -5.75 -5.52
CA VAL A 98 -0.07 -5.99 -5.70
C VAL A 98 -0.52 -7.07 -4.75
N SER A 99 -1.66 -6.87 -4.08
CA SER A 99 -2.39 -7.96 -3.42
C SER A 99 -3.64 -8.27 -4.24
N ALA A 100 -3.80 -9.50 -4.71
CA ALA A 100 -4.97 -9.97 -5.45
C ALA A 100 -5.56 -11.21 -4.76
N ASP A 101 -6.82 -11.14 -4.31
CA ASP A 101 -7.53 -12.18 -3.54
C ASP A 101 -6.72 -12.72 -2.33
N GLY A 102 -5.95 -11.82 -1.69
CA GLY A 102 -5.10 -12.14 -0.53
C GLY A 102 -3.72 -12.69 -0.87
N GLY A 103 -3.40 -12.91 -2.15
CA GLY A 103 -2.04 -13.25 -2.59
C GLY A 103 -1.20 -12.00 -2.85
N ILE A 104 0.00 -11.94 -2.28
CA ILE A 104 0.97 -10.86 -2.52
C ILE A 104 1.80 -11.17 -3.77
N LEU A 105 1.92 -10.18 -4.65
CA LEU A 105 2.63 -10.23 -5.92
C LEU A 105 3.67 -9.12 -5.95
N ILE A 106 4.92 -9.51 -5.88
CA ILE A 106 6.08 -8.64 -5.96
C ILE A 106 6.58 -8.65 -7.41
N PRO A 107 6.74 -7.52 -8.11
CA PRO A 107 7.06 -7.45 -9.54
C PRO A 107 8.21 -8.37 -9.99
#